data_AF-A0A1F6KX14-F1
#
_entry.id   AF-A0A1F6KX14-F1
#
_cell.length_a   1.000
_cell.length_b   1.000
_cell.length_c   1.000
_cell.angle_alpha   90.00
_cell.angle_beta   90.00
_cell.angle_gamma   90.00
#
_symmetry.space_group_name_H-M   'P 1'
#
loop_
_entity.id
_entity.type
_entity.pdbx_description
1 polymer ?
#
loop_
_entity_poly.entity_id
_entity_poly.type
_entity_poly.pdbx_seq_one_letter_code
_entity_poly.pdbx_strand_id
1 'polypeptide(L)'
;MHYKQGVKDKVRYLRQKGFSLGQIFQNTGVPRTTIRTWIDDIVLSENQVLTLRDRVQKALQKGRIRSQKIQREKKEKNEKKLMKIGINEIGKLSPRDFLIAGVSLYWAEGFKNRHEHRLGFCNSDPAMVKFYIHWLEKYLGIDKNELVARLTLNYLYKDKVNETQNYWVKTVGVPLNQFTKPFFQTSKWKKQYNTINYHGVLRIHVRESLDCLLKMKGWIEGLKMLK
;
A
#
# COMPACT_ATOMS: atom_id res chain seq x y z
N MET A 1 7.89 -41.33 -42.88
CA MET A 1 6.56 -41.87 -42.49
C MET A 1 5.62 -41.75 -43.68
N HIS A 2 5.14 -42.86 -44.24
CA HIS A 2 4.09 -42.84 -45.25
C HIS A 2 2.72 -42.77 -44.57
N TYR A 3 2.05 -41.63 -44.67
CA TYR A 3 0.67 -41.50 -44.21
C TYR A 3 -0.29 -42.00 -45.28
N LYS A 4 -1.32 -42.76 -44.89
CA LYS A 4 -2.38 -43.18 -45.81
C LYS A 4 -3.14 -41.95 -46.34
N GLN A 5 -3.56 -41.99 -47.60
CA GLN A 5 -4.25 -40.88 -48.27
C GLN A 5 -5.46 -40.34 -47.47
N GLY A 6 -6.26 -41.23 -46.88
CA GLY A 6 -7.42 -40.85 -46.06
C GLY A 6 -7.07 -39.98 -44.82
N VAL A 7 -5.84 -40.05 -44.32
CA VAL A 7 -5.39 -39.17 -43.22
C VAL A 7 -5.15 -37.74 -43.73
N LYS A 8 -4.59 -37.60 -44.94
CA LYS A 8 -4.39 -36.31 -45.60
C LYS A 8 -5.73 -35.66 -45.96
N ASP A 9 -6.68 -36.46 -46.46
CA ASP A 9 -8.03 -35.96 -46.80
C ASP A 9 -8.77 -35.46 -45.56
N LYS A 10 -8.68 -36.20 -44.44
CA LYS A 10 -9.22 -35.76 -43.14
C LYS A 10 -8.60 -34.45 -42.66
N VAL A 11 -7.29 -34.29 -42.79
CA VAL A 11 -6.58 -33.04 -42.45
C VAL A 11 -7.09 -31.85 -43.27
N ARG A 12 -7.22 -32.03 -44.59
CA ARG A 12 -7.71 -30.99 -45.50
C ARG A 12 -9.17 -30.62 -45.23
N TYR A 13 -10.02 -31.62 -45.01
CA TYR A 13 -11.42 -31.42 -44.62
C TYR A 13 -11.56 -30.59 -43.33
N LEU A 14 -10.81 -30.94 -42.28
CA LEU A 14 -10.82 -30.17 -41.03
C LEU A 14 -10.35 -28.73 -41.23
N ARG A 15 -9.32 -28.51 -42.07
CA ARG A 15 -8.87 -27.16 -42.39
C ARG A 15 -9.94 -26.35 -43.12
N GLN A 16 -10.61 -26.93 -44.12
CA GLN A 16 -11.70 -26.27 -44.85
C GLN A 16 -12.88 -25.90 -43.93
N LYS A 17 -13.11 -26.68 -42.87
CA LYS A 17 -14.07 -26.34 -41.81
C LYS A 17 -13.59 -25.25 -40.84
N GLY A 18 -12.40 -24.69 -41.04
CA GLY A 18 -11.85 -23.58 -40.25
C GLY A 18 -11.07 -24.00 -39.01
N PHE A 19 -10.64 -25.26 -38.90
CA PHE A 19 -9.85 -25.73 -37.76
C PHE A 19 -8.42 -25.17 -37.81
N SER A 20 -7.85 -24.88 -36.63
CA SER A 20 -6.44 -24.50 -36.50
C SER A 20 -5.52 -25.71 -36.59
N LEU A 21 -4.22 -25.48 -36.89
CA LEU A 21 -3.19 -26.53 -36.88
C LEU A 21 -3.19 -27.35 -35.57
N GLY A 22 -3.40 -26.69 -34.43
CA GLY A 22 -3.45 -27.34 -33.13
C GLY A 22 -4.66 -28.26 -32.96
N GLN A 23 -5.82 -27.84 -33.46
CA GLN A 23 -7.03 -28.67 -33.43
C GLN A 23 -6.93 -29.85 -34.40
N ILE A 24 -6.36 -29.63 -35.59
CA ILE A 24 -6.13 -30.72 -36.56
C ILE A 24 -5.16 -31.74 -35.95
N PHE A 25 -4.06 -31.30 -35.35
CA PHE A 25 -3.12 -32.17 -34.62
C PHE A 25 -3.83 -32.98 -33.53
N GLN A 26 -4.69 -32.37 -32.71
CA GLN A 26 -5.45 -33.08 -31.68
C GLN A 26 -6.42 -34.13 -32.27
N ASN A 27 -6.95 -33.90 -33.47
CA ASN A 27 -7.93 -34.78 -34.11
C ASN A 27 -7.31 -35.91 -34.95
N THR A 28 -6.04 -35.76 -35.36
CA THR A 28 -5.39 -36.69 -36.30
C THR A 28 -4.06 -37.26 -35.81
N GLY A 29 -3.44 -36.65 -34.79
CA GLY A 29 -2.10 -36.99 -34.31
C GLY A 29 -0.96 -36.64 -35.29
N VAL A 30 -1.28 -36.10 -36.47
CA VAL A 30 -0.28 -35.77 -37.50
C VAL A 30 0.53 -34.54 -37.06
N PRO A 31 1.87 -34.58 -37.08
CA PRO A 31 2.72 -33.46 -36.67
C PRO A 31 2.35 -32.15 -37.38
N ARG A 32 2.41 -31.02 -36.65
CA ARG A 32 2.00 -29.70 -37.17
C ARG A 32 2.79 -29.27 -38.41
N THR A 33 4.06 -29.64 -38.50
CA THR A 33 4.92 -29.39 -39.66
C THR A 33 4.36 -30.08 -40.91
N THR A 34 3.98 -31.35 -40.80
CA THR A 34 3.36 -32.13 -41.88
C THR A 34 1.98 -31.60 -42.24
N ILE A 35 1.15 -31.24 -41.25
CA ILE A 35 -0.17 -30.63 -41.52
C ILE A 35 0.00 -29.36 -42.37
N ARG A 36 0.96 -28.49 -42.03
CA ARG A 36 1.20 -27.22 -42.74
C ARG A 36 1.47 -27.44 -44.22
N THR A 37 2.32 -28.41 -44.56
CA THR A 37 2.64 -28.76 -45.95
C THR A 37 1.41 -29.24 -46.74
N TRP A 38 0.44 -29.88 -46.08
CA TRP A 38 -0.73 -30.46 -46.76
C TRP A 38 -1.90 -29.50 -46.96
N ILE A 39 -1.86 -28.31 -46.35
CA ILE A 39 -2.98 -27.37 -46.34
C ILE A 39 -2.57 -25.96 -46.78
N ASP A 40 -1.35 -25.79 -47.26
CA ASP A 40 -0.76 -24.49 -47.62
C ASP A 40 -1.57 -23.77 -48.72
N ASP A 41 -2.20 -24.56 -49.60
CA ASP A 41 -3.10 -24.11 -50.66
C ASP A 41 -4.50 -23.69 -50.16
N ILE A 42 -4.87 -23.98 -48.90
CA ILE A 42 -6.21 -23.75 -48.39
C ILE A 42 -6.31 -22.36 -47.74
N VAL A 43 -6.92 -21.42 -48.47
CA VAL A 43 -7.28 -20.09 -47.97
C VAL A 43 -8.55 -20.18 -47.13
N LEU A 44 -8.50 -19.66 -45.90
CA LEU A 44 -9.67 -19.58 -45.03
C LEU A 44 -10.52 -18.35 -45.36
N SER A 45 -11.84 -18.46 -45.18
CA SER A 45 -12.72 -17.29 -45.23
C SER A 45 -12.42 -16.30 -44.11
N GLU A 46 -12.77 -15.03 -44.31
CA GLU A 46 -12.59 -13.97 -43.33
C GLU A 46 -13.25 -14.32 -41.98
N ASN A 47 -14.49 -14.85 -42.01
CA ASN A 47 -15.20 -15.31 -40.82
C ASN A 47 -14.45 -16.41 -40.05
N GLN A 48 -13.83 -17.36 -40.75
CA GLN A 48 -13.02 -18.41 -40.12
C GLN A 48 -11.74 -17.85 -39.52
N VAL A 49 -11.07 -16.91 -40.20
CA VAL A 49 -9.89 -16.21 -39.67
C VAL A 49 -10.25 -15.42 -38.41
N LEU A 50 -11.35 -14.67 -38.43
CA LEU A 50 -11.86 -13.92 -37.26
C LEU A 50 -12.20 -14.86 -36.10
N THR A 51 -12.87 -15.98 -36.38
CA THR A 51 -13.21 -16.99 -35.37
C THR A 51 -11.96 -17.57 -34.71
N LEU A 52 -10.93 -17.89 -35.50
CA LEU A 52 -9.66 -18.39 -34.97
C LEU A 52 -8.92 -17.33 -34.14
N ARG A 53 -8.90 -16.07 -34.59
CA ARG A 53 -8.33 -14.95 -33.84
C ARG A 53 -9.03 -14.74 -32.51
N ASP A 54 -10.36 -14.70 -32.49
CA ASP A 54 -11.17 -14.54 -31.27
C ASP A 54 -10.90 -15.67 -30.27
N ARG A 55 -10.84 -16.93 -30.73
CA ARG A 55 -10.49 -18.08 -29.87
C ARG A 55 -9.11 -17.93 -29.24
N VAL A 56 -8.11 -17.48 -30.00
CA VAL A 56 -6.76 -17.23 -29.48
C VAL A 56 -6.80 -16.11 -28.44
N GLN A 57 -7.49 -15.00 -28.72
CA GLN A 57 -7.60 -13.88 -27.77
C GLN A 57 -8.29 -14.31 -26.47
N LYS A 58 -9.39 -15.06 -26.55
CA LYS A 58 -10.09 -15.63 -25.39
C LYS A 58 -9.19 -16.56 -24.57
N ALA A 59 -8.42 -17.42 -25.23
CA ALA A 59 -7.47 -18.30 -24.55
C ALA A 59 -6.35 -17.52 -23.84
N LEU A 60 -5.78 -16.51 -24.50
CA LEU A 60 -4.77 -15.62 -23.92
C LEU A 60 -5.33 -14.84 -22.74
N GLN A 61 -6.54 -14.31 -22.85
CA GLN A 61 -7.22 -13.59 -21.77
C GLN A 61 -7.44 -14.50 -20.55
N LYS A 62 -7.94 -15.73 -20.76
CA LYS A 62 -8.07 -16.73 -19.69
C LYS A 62 -6.72 -17.05 -19.03
N GLY A 63 -5.67 -17.21 -19.84
CA GLY A 63 -4.31 -17.42 -19.34
C GLY A 63 -3.78 -16.25 -18.51
N ARG A 64 -4.02 -15.00 -18.95
CA ARG A 64 -3.67 -13.78 -18.22
C ARG A 64 -4.40 -13.70 -16.88
N ILE A 65 -5.72 -13.93 -16.86
CA ILE A 65 -6.51 -13.92 -15.62
C ILE A 65 -5.99 -14.98 -14.64
N ARG A 66 -5.71 -16.20 -15.12
CA ARG A 66 -5.15 -17.27 -14.28
C ARG A 66 -3.78 -16.89 -13.72
N SER A 67 -2.88 -16.36 -14.55
CA SER A 67 -1.55 -15.93 -14.11
C SER A 67 -1.64 -14.79 -13.10
N GLN A 68 -2.50 -13.80 -13.33
CA GLN A 68 -2.74 -12.71 -12.37
C GLN A 68 -3.26 -13.23 -11.03
N LYS A 69 -4.18 -14.21 -11.05
CA LYS A 69 -4.67 -14.86 -9.82
C LYS A 69 -3.54 -15.55 -9.05
N ILE A 70 -2.73 -16.37 -9.72
CA ILE A 70 -1.58 -17.05 -9.10
C ILE A 70 -0.57 -16.05 -8.54
N GLN A 71 -0.26 -14.99 -9.29
CA GLN A 71 0.66 -13.94 -8.84
C GLN A 71 0.12 -13.19 -7.64
N ARG A 72 -1.19 -12.88 -7.62
CA ARG A 72 -1.86 -12.25 -6.49
C ARG A 72 -1.81 -13.13 -5.25
N GLU A 73 -2.16 -14.40 -5.36
CA GLU A 73 -2.09 -15.36 -4.24
C GLU A 73 -0.66 -15.51 -3.71
N LYS A 74 0.34 -15.60 -4.61
CA LYS A 74 1.76 -15.64 -4.23
C LYS A 74 2.18 -14.36 -3.50
N LYS A 75 1.75 -13.20 -3.99
CA LYS A 75 2.02 -11.90 -3.37
C LYS A 75 1.39 -11.81 -1.98
N GLU A 76 0.11 -12.13 -1.84
CA GLU A 76 -0.61 -12.11 -0.57
C GLU A 76 0.03 -13.06 0.46
N LYS A 77 0.45 -14.27 0.04
CA LYS A 77 1.16 -15.20 0.91
C LYS A 77 2.53 -14.65 1.35
N ASN A 78 3.27 -14.06 0.42
CA ASN A 78 4.58 -13.47 0.72
C ASN A 78 4.45 -12.25 1.65
N GLU A 79 3.46 -11.40 1.41
CA GLU A 79 3.15 -10.24 2.24
C GLU A 79 2.83 -10.66 3.68
N LYS A 80 1.94 -11.64 3.87
CA LYS A 80 1.64 -12.19 5.21
C LYS A 80 2.88 -12.79 5.89
N LYS A 81 3.72 -13.50 5.13
CA LYS A 81 4.96 -14.09 5.65
C LYS A 81 5.93 -13.00 6.13
N LEU A 82 6.22 -12.03 5.28
CA LEU A 82 7.17 -10.94 5.57
C LEU A 82 6.64 -10.04 6.70
N MET A 83 5.34 -9.75 6.74
CA MET A 83 4.71 -9.02 7.83
C MET A 83 4.94 -9.74 9.17
N LYS A 84 4.73 -11.07 9.22
CA LYS A 84 4.97 -11.86 10.43
C LYS A 84 6.44 -11.86 10.84
N ILE A 85 7.36 -11.93 9.87
CA ILE A 85 8.80 -11.85 10.13
C ILE A 85 9.13 -10.49 10.78
N GLY A 86 8.71 -9.37 10.18
CA GLY A 86 8.98 -8.04 10.72
C GLY A 86 8.38 -7.81 12.11
N ILE A 87 7.17 -8.31 12.38
CA ILE A 87 6.57 -8.26 13.73
C ILE A 87 7.45 -9.02 14.74
N ASN A 88 7.96 -10.20 14.36
CA ASN A 88 8.78 -11.02 15.23
C ASN A 88 10.19 -10.45 15.45
N GLU A 89 10.76 -9.78 14.44
CA GLU A 89 12.08 -9.11 14.54
C GLU A 89 12.04 -7.93 15.51
N ILE A 90 10.95 -7.15 15.53
CA ILE A 90 10.75 -6.09 16.53
C ILE A 90 10.42 -6.68 17.90
N GLY A 91 9.52 -7.66 17.96
CA GLY A 91 9.14 -8.34 19.19
C GLY A 91 8.62 -7.38 20.27
N LYS A 92 8.98 -7.65 21.52
CA LYS A 92 8.70 -6.75 22.66
C LYS A 92 9.85 -5.77 22.81
N LEU A 93 9.55 -4.48 22.77
CA LEU A 93 10.54 -3.43 22.95
C LEU A 93 11.10 -3.46 24.38
N SER A 94 12.42 -3.52 24.52
CA SER A 94 13.06 -3.27 25.81
C SER A 94 12.92 -1.79 26.19
N PRO A 95 13.19 -1.42 27.46
CA PRO A 95 13.26 -0.01 27.84
C PRO A 95 14.30 0.80 27.05
N ARG A 96 15.35 0.17 26.50
CA ARG A 96 16.29 0.90 25.64
C ARG A 96 15.74 1.10 24.23
N ASP A 97 15.09 0.09 23.66
CA ASP A 97 14.50 0.16 22.32
C ASP A 97 13.38 1.19 22.27
N PHE A 98 12.51 1.20 23.29
CA PHE A 98 11.42 2.16 23.36
C PHE A 98 11.94 3.60 23.51
N LEU A 99 13.01 3.82 24.30
CA LEU A 99 13.69 5.11 24.39
C LEU A 99 14.17 5.56 23.01
N ILE A 100 14.99 4.73 22.33
CA ILE A 100 15.58 5.05 21.02
C ILE A 100 14.50 5.30 19.96
N ALA A 101 13.45 4.48 19.94
CA ALA A 101 12.35 4.61 18.99
C ALA A 101 11.62 5.94 19.14
N GLY A 102 11.29 6.38 20.36
CA GLY A 102 10.65 7.68 20.56
C GLY A 102 11.55 8.88 20.28
N VAL A 103 12.85 8.79 20.59
CA VAL A 103 13.82 9.85 20.20
C VAL A 103 13.91 9.93 18.68
N SER A 104 14.04 8.79 17.99
CA SER A 104 14.09 8.73 16.52
C SER A 104 12.80 9.26 15.88
N LEU A 105 11.65 8.89 16.45
CA LEU A 105 10.34 9.38 16.00
C LEU A 105 10.21 10.89 16.16
N TYR A 106 10.62 11.44 17.30
CA TYR A 106 10.66 12.89 17.50
C TYR A 106 11.65 13.57 16.55
N TRP A 107 12.80 12.97 16.29
CA TRP A 107 13.76 13.55 15.36
C TRP A 107 13.19 13.66 13.93
N ALA A 108 12.39 12.68 13.52
CA ALA A 108 11.71 12.67 12.22
C ALA A 108 10.54 13.67 12.14
N GLU A 109 9.63 13.67 13.13
CA GLU A 109 8.29 14.28 13.07
C GLU A 109 8.04 15.38 14.12
N GLY A 110 9.00 15.60 15.03
CA GLY A 110 8.96 16.65 16.02
C GLY A 110 9.09 18.05 15.42
N PHE A 111 8.80 19.08 16.21
CA PHE A 111 8.92 20.46 15.75
C PHE A 111 10.38 20.82 15.45
N LYS A 112 10.63 21.29 14.22
CA LYS A 112 11.98 21.61 13.71
C LYS A 112 12.30 23.10 13.69
N ASN A 113 11.35 23.95 14.07
CA ASN A 113 11.57 25.40 14.06
C ASN A 113 12.59 25.78 15.14
N ARG A 114 13.64 26.53 14.76
CA ARG A 114 14.71 26.98 15.67
C ARG A 114 14.20 27.88 16.80
N HIS A 115 13.11 28.60 16.58
CA HIS A 115 12.47 29.47 17.56
C HIS A 115 11.37 28.78 18.36
N GLU A 116 11.15 27.48 18.16
CA GLU A 116 10.20 26.73 18.95
C GLU A 116 10.85 26.29 20.26
N HIS A 117 10.28 26.74 21.37
CA HIS A 117 10.72 26.42 22.73
C HIS A 117 9.92 25.27 23.34
N ARG A 118 9.01 24.66 22.59
CA ARG A 118 8.13 23.59 23.05
C ARG A 118 8.55 22.26 22.46
N LEU A 119 8.53 21.23 23.30
CA LEU A 119 8.55 19.85 22.85
C LEU A 119 7.20 19.54 22.21
N GLY A 120 7.18 19.38 20.89
CA GLY A 120 5.95 19.08 20.19
C GLY A 120 6.12 18.24 18.94
N PHE A 121 5.01 17.61 18.56
CA PHE A 121 4.93 16.53 17.60
C PHE A 121 3.68 16.70 16.76
N CYS A 122 3.74 16.30 15.48
CA CYS A 122 2.64 16.50 14.56
C CYS A 122 2.53 15.30 13.62
N ASN A 123 1.39 14.61 13.61
CA ASN A 123 1.19 13.49 12.68
C ASN A 123 -0.30 13.22 12.40
N SER A 124 -0.61 12.58 11.27
CA SER A 124 -1.97 12.14 10.92
C SER A 124 -2.25 10.69 11.31
N ASP A 125 -1.20 9.89 11.54
CA ASP A 125 -1.35 8.49 11.95
C ASP A 125 -1.67 8.42 13.46
N PRO A 126 -2.86 7.92 13.85
CA PRO A 126 -3.26 7.82 15.25
C PRO A 126 -2.36 6.89 16.07
N ALA A 127 -1.78 5.85 15.48
CA ALA A 127 -0.88 4.93 16.17
C ALA A 127 0.45 5.61 16.52
N MET A 128 0.99 6.44 15.62
CA MET A 128 2.20 7.23 15.90
C MET A 128 1.98 8.24 17.03
N VAL A 129 0.87 8.96 17.01
CA VAL A 129 0.56 9.93 18.08
C VAL A 129 0.38 9.23 19.43
N LYS A 130 -0.35 8.10 19.47
CA LYS A 130 -0.50 7.28 20.69
C LYS A 130 0.83 6.80 21.23
N PHE A 131 1.68 6.27 20.35
CA PHE A 131 3.02 5.80 20.72
C PHE A 131 3.83 6.93 21.33
N TYR A 132 3.82 8.11 20.71
CA TYR A 132 4.57 9.25 21.21
C TYR A 132 4.05 9.76 22.56
N ILE A 133 2.73 9.86 22.76
CA ILE A 133 2.16 10.24 24.07
C ILE A 133 2.56 9.24 25.17
N HIS A 134 2.44 7.93 24.90
CA HIS A 134 2.86 6.92 25.87
C HIS A 134 4.37 6.97 26.15
N TRP A 135 5.17 7.35 25.15
CA TRP A 135 6.60 7.54 25.30
C TRP A 135 6.92 8.77 26.17
N LEU A 136 6.19 9.88 26.01
CA LEU A 136 6.31 11.07 26.86
C LEU A 136 6.00 10.73 28.32
N GLU A 137 4.90 10.03 28.57
CA GLU A 137 4.52 9.56 29.90
C GLU A 137 5.67 8.74 30.54
N LYS A 138 6.25 7.80 29.78
CA LYS A 138 7.27 6.88 30.32
C LYS A 138 8.65 7.50 30.57
N TYR A 139 9.17 8.35 29.69
CA TYR A 139 10.56 8.86 29.79
C TYR A 139 10.67 10.31 30.23
N LEU A 140 9.59 11.06 30.14
CA LEU A 140 9.54 12.46 30.55
C LEU A 140 8.51 12.70 31.67
N GLY A 141 7.71 11.71 32.04
CA GLY A 141 6.75 11.83 33.15
C GLY A 141 5.57 12.76 32.85
N ILE A 142 5.30 13.03 31.57
CA ILE A 142 4.31 14.02 31.14
C ILE A 142 2.94 13.37 31.07
N ASP A 143 1.98 13.90 31.82
CA ASP A 143 0.58 13.48 31.76
C ASP A 143 -0.15 14.11 30.56
N LYS A 144 -1.23 13.47 30.11
CA LYS A 144 -2.09 13.98 29.02
C LYS A 144 -2.66 15.36 29.31
N ASN A 145 -2.88 15.72 30.57
CA ASN A 145 -3.40 17.03 30.99
C ASN A 145 -2.39 18.18 30.73
N GLU A 146 -1.11 17.86 30.62
CA GLU A 146 -0.04 18.81 30.30
C GLU A 146 0.12 19.05 28.79
N LEU A 147 -0.60 18.29 27.97
CA LEU A 147 -0.57 18.43 26.53
C LEU A 147 -1.49 19.56 26.05
N VAL A 148 -1.14 20.14 24.92
CA VAL A 148 -1.98 21.08 24.17
C VAL A 148 -2.10 20.58 22.76
N ALA A 149 -3.34 20.35 22.34
CA ALA A 149 -3.66 19.86 21.01
C ALA A 149 -4.04 21.00 20.09
N ARG A 150 -3.73 20.85 18.80
CA ARG A 150 -4.24 21.70 17.73
C ARG A 150 -4.54 20.83 16.53
N LEU A 151 -5.78 20.89 16.08
CA LEU A 151 -6.19 20.20 14.87
C LEU A 151 -5.78 21.01 13.63
N THR A 152 -5.18 20.35 12.65
CA THR A 152 -4.93 20.92 11.33
C THR A 152 -5.75 20.18 10.28
N LEU A 153 -6.56 20.93 9.52
CA LEU A 153 -7.43 20.41 8.48
C LEU A 153 -7.19 21.14 7.17
N ASN A 154 -7.50 20.51 6.04
CA ASN A 154 -7.73 21.24 4.81
C ASN A 154 -9.04 22.04 4.95
N TYR A 155 -9.07 23.26 4.41
CA TYR A 155 -10.22 24.16 4.48
C TYR A 155 -11.53 23.52 3.98
N LEU A 156 -11.45 22.57 3.04
CA LEU A 156 -12.60 21.80 2.54
C LEU A 156 -13.34 20.99 3.63
N TYR A 157 -12.68 20.73 4.77
CA TYR A 157 -13.24 19.95 5.88
C TYR A 157 -13.50 20.82 7.12
N LYS A 158 -13.62 22.15 6.95
CA LYS A 158 -13.87 23.07 8.07
C LYS A 158 -15.12 22.70 8.88
N ASP A 159 -16.13 22.12 8.24
CA ASP A 159 -17.39 21.75 8.89
C ASP A 159 -17.27 20.44 9.71
N LYS A 160 -16.16 19.69 9.54
CA LYS A 160 -15.87 18.44 10.27
C LYS A 160 -14.99 18.62 11.51
N VAL A 161 -14.74 19.86 11.94
CA VAL A 161 -13.87 20.13 13.09
C VAL A 161 -14.30 19.37 14.33
N ASN A 162 -15.58 19.46 14.72
CA ASN A 162 -16.09 18.85 15.94
C ASN A 162 -16.00 17.32 15.90
N GLU A 163 -16.41 16.71 14.77
CA GLU A 163 -16.30 15.27 14.53
C GLU A 163 -14.83 14.81 14.67
N THR A 164 -13.92 15.55 14.05
CA THR A 164 -12.50 15.21 14.02
C THR A 164 -11.84 15.39 15.38
N GLN A 165 -12.17 16.45 16.12
CA GLN A 165 -11.70 16.63 17.49
C GLN A 165 -12.18 15.49 18.39
N ASN A 166 -13.45 15.11 18.31
CA ASN A 166 -13.99 13.99 19.08
C ASN A 166 -13.32 12.66 18.73
N TYR A 167 -13.01 12.43 17.44
CA TYR A 167 -12.20 11.29 17.02
C TYR A 167 -10.84 11.30 17.72
N TRP A 168 -10.14 12.42 17.75
CA TRP A 168 -8.83 12.52 18.41
C TRP A 168 -8.92 12.37 19.92
N VAL A 169 -9.91 12.98 20.57
CA VAL A 169 -10.18 12.80 22.01
C VAL A 169 -10.34 11.33 22.34
N LYS A 170 -11.21 10.61 21.61
CA LYS A 170 -11.41 9.16 21.78
C LYS A 170 -10.15 8.36 21.49
N THR A 171 -9.35 8.81 20.53
CA THR A 171 -8.16 8.09 20.06
C THR A 171 -7.00 8.24 21.04
N VAL A 172 -6.63 9.45 21.42
CA VAL A 172 -5.41 9.72 22.22
C VAL A 172 -5.70 9.99 23.69
N GLY A 173 -6.95 10.34 24.03
CA GLY A 173 -7.36 10.65 25.40
C GLY A 173 -6.96 12.04 25.89
N VAL A 174 -6.57 12.95 25.00
CA VAL A 174 -6.36 14.36 25.34
C VAL A 174 -7.73 15.03 25.49
N PRO A 175 -8.04 15.68 26.63
CA PRO A 175 -9.31 16.37 26.86
C PRO A 175 -9.61 17.46 25.83
N LEU A 176 -10.89 17.62 25.46
CA LEU A 176 -11.33 18.57 24.43
C LEU A 176 -11.00 20.03 24.80
N ASN A 177 -11.02 20.39 26.07
CA ASN A 177 -10.66 21.74 26.56
C ASN A 177 -9.17 22.10 26.36
N GLN A 178 -8.31 21.13 26.05
CA GLN A 178 -6.91 21.33 25.69
C GLN A 178 -6.69 21.51 24.18
N PHE A 179 -7.76 21.43 23.37
CA PHE A 179 -7.68 21.73 21.94
C PHE A 179 -7.78 23.24 21.69
N THR A 180 -6.73 23.78 21.09
CA THR A 180 -6.67 25.17 20.63
C THR A 180 -7.36 25.36 19.28
N LYS A 181 -7.56 26.62 18.88
CA LYS A 181 -8.18 27.01 17.60
C LYS A 181 -7.56 26.22 16.43
N PRO A 182 -8.37 25.46 15.67
CA PRO A 182 -7.88 24.70 14.53
C PRO A 182 -7.13 25.57 13.51
N PHE A 183 -6.21 24.95 12.79
CA PHE A 183 -5.52 25.55 11.67
C PHE A 183 -6.08 24.99 10.35
N PHE A 184 -6.36 25.86 9.39
CA PHE A 184 -6.85 25.45 8.08
C PHE A 184 -5.80 25.69 7.00
N GLN A 185 -5.43 24.62 6.31
CA GLN A 185 -4.60 24.69 5.12
C GLN A 185 -5.49 24.97 3.90
N THR A 186 -5.12 26.00 3.14
CA THR A 186 -5.83 26.44 1.92
C THR A 186 -5.28 25.83 0.64
N SER A 187 -4.27 24.95 0.75
CA SER A 187 -3.64 24.31 -0.40
C SER A 187 -4.64 23.40 -1.12
N LYS A 188 -4.72 23.55 -2.45
CA LYS A 188 -5.55 22.69 -3.31
C LYS A 188 -4.86 21.33 -3.47
N TRP A 189 -5.53 20.25 -3.07
CA TRP A 189 -5.02 18.90 -3.28
C TRP A 189 -5.16 18.53 -4.77
N LYS A 190 -4.03 18.31 -5.46
CA LYS A 190 -4.01 17.88 -6.88
C LYS A 190 -4.50 16.44 -7.08
N LYS A 191 -4.57 15.65 -6.01
CA LYS A 191 -5.03 14.25 -6.01
C LYS A 191 -6.20 14.11 -5.03
N GLN A 192 -7.21 13.38 -5.45
CA GLN A 192 -8.34 12.99 -4.61
C GLN A 192 -7.85 11.87 -3.68
N TYR A 193 -7.37 12.24 -2.49
CA TYR A 193 -7.09 11.27 -1.43
C TYR A 193 -8.41 10.63 -0.98
N ASN A 194 -8.36 9.39 -0.52
CA ASN A 194 -9.55 8.67 -0.05
C ASN A 194 -10.13 9.43 1.16
N THR A 195 -11.19 10.23 0.91
CA THR A 195 -11.70 11.26 1.83
C THR A 195 -12.53 10.69 2.98
N ILE A 196 -12.85 9.40 2.91
CA ILE A 196 -13.78 8.72 3.82
C ILE A 196 -13.21 8.64 5.25
N ASN A 197 -11.88 8.48 5.41
CA ASN A 197 -11.21 8.36 6.71
C ASN A 197 -10.29 9.56 7.02
N TYR A 198 -10.64 10.75 6.54
CA TYR A 198 -9.84 11.94 6.79
C TYR A 198 -10.13 12.52 8.18
N HIS A 199 -9.17 12.36 9.09
CA HIS A 199 -9.21 12.92 10.45
C HIS A 199 -8.20 14.05 10.67
N GLY A 200 -7.71 14.67 9.59
CA GLY A 200 -6.73 15.75 9.69
C GLY A 200 -5.38 15.32 10.26
N VAL A 201 -4.60 16.32 10.65
CA VAL A 201 -3.30 16.15 11.31
C VAL A 201 -3.43 16.68 12.72
N LEU A 202 -3.03 15.88 13.72
CA LEU A 202 -3.00 16.32 15.10
C LEU A 202 -1.61 16.85 15.45
N ARG A 203 -1.56 18.11 15.86
CA ARG A 203 -0.38 18.72 16.46
C ARG A 203 -0.55 18.68 17.97
N ILE A 204 0.40 18.10 18.69
CA ILE A 204 0.47 18.12 20.15
C ILE A 204 1.76 18.78 20.61
N HIS A 205 1.72 19.49 21.73
CA HIS A 205 2.91 19.95 22.41
C HIS A 205 2.72 19.95 23.91
N VAL A 206 3.82 19.92 24.64
CA VAL A 206 3.84 19.93 26.09
C VAL A 206 3.92 21.37 26.58
N ARG A 207 3.11 21.75 27.58
CA ARG A 207 3.19 23.08 28.22
C ARG A 207 4.57 23.26 28.86
N GLU A 208 5.12 24.48 28.81
CA GLU A 208 6.34 24.86 29.55
C GLU A 208 7.50 23.85 29.46
N SER A 209 7.76 23.35 28.24
CA SER A 209 8.57 22.13 28.03
C SER A 209 9.99 22.38 27.54
N LEU A 210 10.60 23.51 27.90
CA LEU A 210 11.94 23.86 27.44
C LEU A 210 12.99 22.83 27.89
N ASP A 211 12.96 22.42 29.16
CA ASP A 211 13.90 21.45 29.71
C ASP A 211 13.74 20.07 29.04
N CYS A 212 12.49 19.65 28.84
CA CYS A 212 12.18 18.42 28.11
C CYS A 212 12.68 18.47 26.66
N LEU A 213 12.53 19.62 25.98
CA LEU A 213 13.04 19.84 24.63
C LEU A 213 14.58 19.80 24.59
N LEU A 214 15.26 20.41 25.56
CA LEU A 214 16.72 20.38 25.65
C LEU A 214 17.24 18.97 25.90
N LYS A 215 16.60 18.22 26.81
CA LYS A 215 16.91 16.80 27.06
C LYS A 215 16.71 15.95 25.81
N MET A 216 15.62 16.18 25.07
CA MET A 216 15.36 15.53 23.78
C MET A 216 16.43 15.85 22.73
N LYS A 217 16.87 17.12 22.63
CA LYS A 217 17.97 17.50 21.75
C LYS A 217 19.27 16.77 22.14
N GLY A 218 19.57 16.66 23.43
CA GLY A 218 20.71 15.87 23.92
C GLY A 218 20.64 14.40 23.52
N TRP A 219 19.46 13.78 23.62
CA TRP A 219 19.27 12.40 23.13
C TRP A 219 19.48 12.27 21.62
N ILE A 220 19.01 13.25 20.83
CA ILE A 220 19.26 13.28 19.38
C ILE A 220 20.75 13.39 19.07
N GLU A 221 21.49 14.27 19.75
CA GLU A 221 22.95 14.36 19.57
C GLU A 221 23.62 13.03 19.91
N GLY A 222 23.17 12.35 20.96
CA GLY A 222 23.65 10.99 21.29
C GLY A 222 23.42 9.97 20.17
N LEU A 223 22.30 10.04 19.43
CA LEU A 223 22.06 9.18 18.27
C LEU A 223 22.95 9.52 17.07
N LYS A 224 23.39 10.78 16.94
CA LYS A 224 24.28 11.21 15.85
C LYS A 224 25.72 10.76 16.03
N MET A 225 26.14 10.46 17.26
CA MET A 225 27.50 10.01 17.60
C MET A 225 27.77 8.54 17.19
N LEU A 226 27.24 8.11 16.04
CA LEU A 226 27.50 6.77 15.50
C LEU A 226 29.01 6.56 15.38
N LYS A 227 29.51 5.46 15.94
CA LYS A 227 30.87 4.97 15.69
C LYS A 227 30.89 4.19 14.38
#